data_AF-X0W3X4-F1
#
_entry.id   AF-X0W3X4-F1
#
_cell.length_a   1.000
_cell.length_b   1.000
_cell.length_c   1.000
_cell.angle_alpha   90.00
_cell.angle_beta   90.00
_cell.angle_gamma   90.00
#
_symmetry.space_group_name_H-M   'P 1'
#
loop_
_entity.id
_entity.type
_entity.pdbx_description
1 polymer ?
#
loop_
_entity_poly.entity_id
_entity_poly.type
_entity_poly.pdbx_seq_one_letter_code
_entity_poly.pdbx_strand_id
1 'polypeptide(L)'
;PIFERFSLFLKGKRDRQVIGFLPYWNMNDELEIDFDAVDQLIYFNLMVDINGDTITYGDEGGGWFTYNTPKLDSWLKKAKEKDKKTLLCVASFNAEVMFQISANEEKQDRVIKTIIQAIKEKGFDGVDIDFEYFEQYGHQSFGDNFNNFMSRLRKELDKVNPDLILSVDIYPKAIIEDEPYNLKEMNEIIDQLIIMAYDFTQSGSYNAGPVAPINTDPSLNEKIRDNYSIMQTLEAAEGKIDKEKLVLGIPLYG
;
A
#
# COMPACT_ATOMS: atom_id res chain seq x y z
N PRO A 1 7.77 13.84 22.90
CA PRO A 1 7.92 13.03 21.65
C PRO A 1 6.66 13.12 20.80
N ILE A 2 6.77 13.28 19.47
CA ILE A 2 5.60 13.51 18.59
C ILE A 2 4.56 12.38 18.69
N PHE A 3 5.01 11.15 18.97
CA PHE A 3 4.19 9.97 19.21
C PHE A 3 3.27 10.06 20.45
N GLU A 4 3.71 10.68 21.55
CA GLU A 4 2.86 10.87 22.75
C GLU A 4 1.72 11.86 22.50
N ARG A 5 1.91 12.81 21.57
CA ARG A 5 0.86 13.77 21.21
C ARG A 5 -0.14 13.18 20.23
N PHE A 6 0.29 12.31 19.32
CA PHE A 6 -0.61 11.62 18.38
C PHE A 6 -1.51 10.58 19.08
N SER A 7 -0.99 9.82 20.05
CA SER A 7 -1.79 8.82 20.78
C SER A 7 -2.94 9.46 21.57
N LEU A 8 -2.81 10.71 22.01
CA LEU A 8 -3.88 11.44 22.69
C LEU A 8 -5.04 11.82 21.75
N PHE A 9 -4.81 12.05 20.46
CA PHE A 9 -5.87 12.35 19.49
C PHE A 9 -6.62 11.10 19.02
N LEU A 10 -6.01 9.93 19.15
CA LEU A 10 -6.57 8.66 18.66
C LEU A 10 -7.29 7.85 19.75
N LYS A 11 -7.21 8.27 21.02
CA LYS A 11 -7.91 7.63 22.14
C LYS A 11 -9.38 8.05 22.20
N GLY A 12 -10.29 7.14 21.83
CA GLY A 12 -11.74 7.35 21.93
C GLY A 12 -12.52 6.60 20.85
N LYS A 13 -13.84 6.84 20.77
CA LYS A 13 -14.64 6.38 19.63
C LYS A 13 -14.22 7.18 18.39
N ARG A 14 -13.68 6.49 17.39
CA ARG A 14 -13.28 7.08 16.11
C ARG A 14 -14.34 6.78 15.07
N ASP A 15 -14.65 7.78 14.26
CA ASP A 15 -15.57 7.64 13.12
C ASP A 15 -14.82 7.25 11.82
N ARG A 16 -13.48 7.13 11.90
CA ARG A 16 -12.59 6.82 10.78
C ARG A 16 -11.57 5.77 11.19
N GLN A 17 -11.24 4.89 10.25
CA GLN A 17 -10.22 3.87 10.42
C GLN A 17 -8.83 4.50 10.48
N VAL A 18 -7.95 3.94 11.32
CA VAL A 18 -6.52 4.25 11.33
C VAL A 18 -5.71 3.02 10.97
N ILE A 19 -4.92 3.13 9.92
CA ILE A 19 -4.05 2.08 9.39
C ILE A 19 -2.60 2.48 9.67
N GLY A 20 -1.80 1.56 10.22
CA GLY A 20 -0.37 1.74 10.43
C GLY A 20 0.46 0.80 9.58
N PHE A 21 1.44 1.33 8.85
CA PHE A 21 2.47 0.51 8.22
C PHE A 21 3.51 0.09 9.27
N LEU A 22 3.91 -1.18 9.21
CA LEU A 22 4.90 -1.80 10.07
C LEU A 22 6.07 -2.29 9.20
N PRO A 23 7.05 -1.43 8.88
CA PRO A 23 8.21 -1.83 8.11
C PRO A 23 9.07 -2.86 8.86
N TYR A 24 9.52 -3.89 8.15
CA TYR A 24 10.28 -4.99 8.73
C TYR A 24 11.56 -4.51 9.42
N TRP A 25 12.20 -3.47 8.88
CA TRP A 25 13.43 -2.90 9.45
C TRP A 25 13.19 -2.10 10.74
N ASN A 26 11.94 -1.71 11.02
CA ASN A 26 11.55 -1.09 12.29
C ASN A 26 11.20 -2.12 13.37
N MET A 27 11.09 -3.41 13.03
CA MET A 27 10.72 -4.48 13.98
C MET A 27 11.90 -4.90 14.89
N ASN A 28 12.45 -3.96 15.63
CA ASN A 28 13.44 -4.18 16.69
C ASN A 28 12.78 -4.39 18.07
N ASP A 29 13.53 -4.82 19.08
CA ASP A 29 12.96 -5.27 20.37
C ASP A 29 12.37 -4.12 21.21
N GLU A 30 12.65 -2.88 20.81
CA GLU A 30 12.17 -1.66 21.45
C GLU A 30 10.87 -1.15 20.83
N LEU A 31 10.42 -1.75 19.71
CA LEU A 31 9.18 -1.34 19.08
C LEU A 31 7.99 -1.63 20.03
N GLU A 32 7.21 -0.60 20.31
CA GLU A 32 5.92 -0.71 21.00
C GLU A 32 4.83 -0.14 20.09
N ILE A 33 3.75 -0.90 19.87
CA ILE A 33 2.58 -0.45 19.13
C ILE A 33 1.47 -0.17 20.14
N ASP A 34 0.99 1.07 20.13
CA ASP A 34 -0.26 1.43 20.81
C ASP A 34 -1.42 0.90 19.97
N PHE A 35 -1.85 -0.33 20.26
CA PHE A 35 -2.97 -0.96 19.54
C PHE A 35 -4.29 -0.20 19.71
N ASP A 36 -4.45 0.62 20.75
CA ASP A 36 -5.66 1.44 20.89
C ASP A 36 -5.66 2.59 19.86
N ALA A 37 -4.49 2.97 19.34
CA ALA A 37 -4.32 4.02 18.35
C ALA A 37 -4.44 3.53 16.89
N VAL A 38 -4.59 2.24 16.62
CA VAL A 38 -4.74 1.69 15.25
C VAL A 38 -5.94 0.76 15.17
N ASP A 39 -6.52 0.58 13.99
CA ASP A 39 -7.56 -0.42 13.72
C ASP A 39 -7.01 -1.57 12.86
N GLN A 40 -5.99 -1.26 12.05
CA GLN A 40 -5.35 -2.18 11.13
C GLN A 40 -3.84 -1.91 11.06
N LEU A 41 -3.07 -2.98 10.88
CA LEU A 41 -1.62 -2.93 10.66
C LEU A 41 -1.26 -3.61 9.33
N ILE A 42 -0.34 -3.02 8.59
CA ILE A 42 0.19 -3.59 7.34
C ILE A 42 1.65 -3.95 7.55
N TYR A 43 1.99 -5.23 7.50
CA TYR A 43 3.38 -5.68 7.55
C TYR A 43 4.06 -5.35 6.22
N PHE A 44 5.03 -4.45 6.25
CA PHE A 44 5.75 -3.97 5.07
C PHE A 44 7.16 -4.54 5.05
N ASN A 45 7.50 -5.46 4.16
CA ASN A 45 6.71 -6.07 3.10
C ASN A 45 7.35 -7.44 2.76
N LEU A 46 6.81 -8.12 1.75
CA LEU A 46 7.55 -9.14 0.98
C LEU A 46 7.76 -8.64 -0.45
N MET A 47 9.02 -8.53 -0.86
CA MET A 47 9.38 -8.19 -2.24
C MET A 47 9.19 -9.39 -3.17
N VAL A 48 8.76 -9.15 -4.41
CA VAL A 48 8.66 -10.18 -5.45
C VAL A 48 9.68 -9.97 -6.57
N ASP A 49 10.18 -11.08 -7.14
CA ASP A 49 11.12 -11.08 -8.25
C ASP A 49 10.42 -11.14 -9.63
N ILE A 50 11.22 -11.11 -10.71
CA ILE A 50 10.74 -11.14 -12.09
C ILE A 50 9.94 -12.41 -12.47
N ASN A 51 10.03 -13.48 -11.67
CA ASN A 51 9.30 -14.73 -11.85
C ASN A 51 8.00 -14.75 -11.05
N GLY A 52 7.78 -13.77 -10.17
CA GLY A 52 6.64 -13.73 -9.26
C GLY A 52 6.87 -14.51 -7.96
N ASP A 53 8.12 -14.84 -7.64
CA ASP A 53 8.48 -15.51 -6.39
C ASP A 53 8.92 -14.47 -5.34
N THR A 54 8.69 -14.74 -4.05
CA THR A 54 9.19 -13.86 -2.99
C THR A 54 10.72 -13.86 -2.97
N ILE A 55 11.31 -12.67 -2.88
CA ILE A 55 12.75 -12.51 -2.73
C ILE A 55 13.17 -12.92 -1.31
N THR A 56 14.07 -13.90 -1.23
CA THR A 56 14.54 -14.47 0.05
C THR A 56 16.05 -14.26 0.28
N TYR A 57 16.65 -13.30 -0.42
CA TYR A 57 18.10 -13.06 -0.42
C TYR A 57 18.41 -11.59 -0.69
N GLY A 58 19.65 -11.18 -0.38
CA GLY A 58 20.10 -9.80 -0.60
C GLY A 58 19.35 -8.78 0.25
N ASP A 59 19.53 -7.51 -0.10
CA ASP A 59 18.98 -6.38 0.66
C ASP A 59 17.44 -6.33 0.59
N GLU A 60 16.85 -6.76 -0.52
CA GLU A 60 15.40 -6.87 -0.73
C GLU A 60 14.77 -8.08 -0.04
N GLY A 61 15.56 -9.04 0.44
CA GLY A 61 15.09 -10.22 1.17
C GLY A 61 14.82 -9.99 2.66
N GLY A 62 15.12 -8.79 3.19
CA GLY A 62 14.97 -8.47 4.62
C GLY A 62 13.57 -8.72 5.18
N GLY A 63 12.55 -8.43 4.36
CA GLY A 63 11.15 -8.67 4.67
C GLY A 63 10.83 -10.16 4.82
N TRP A 64 11.41 -11.03 3.98
CA TRP A 64 11.23 -12.48 4.10
C TRP A 64 11.85 -13.02 5.39
N PHE A 65 13.05 -12.56 5.75
CA PHE A 65 13.70 -13.03 6.98
C PHE A 65 12.91 -12.64 8.22
N THR A 66 12.42 -11.39 8.27
CA THR A 66 11.61 -10.89 9.40
C THR A 66 10.25 -11.59 9.47
N TYR A 67 9.62 -11.88 8.32
CA TYR A 67 8.38 -12.65 8.23
C TYR A 67 8.48 -14.03 8.89
N ASN A 68 9.65 -14.67 8.76
CA ASN A 68 9.92 -15.99 9.33
C ASN A 68 10.36 -15.96 10.81
N THR A 69 10.31 -14.81 11.48
CA THR A 69 10.70 -14.73 12.89
C THR A 69 9.51 -14.99 13.83
N PRO A 70 9.77 -15.59 15.03
CA PRO A 70 8.77 -15.68 16.10
C PRO A 70 8.26 -14.31 16.57
N LYS A 71 9.00 -13.25 16.26
CA LYS A 71 8.66 -11.89 16.62
C LYS A 71 7.45 -11.39 15.85
N LEU A 72 7.40 -11.60 14.53
CA LEU A 72 6.20 -11.27 13.76
C LEU A 72 5.00 -12.07 14.30
N ASP A 73 5.18 -13.35 14.60
CA ASP A 73 4.10 -14.19 15.17
C ASP A 73 3.54 -13.60 16.48
N SER A 74 4.43 -13.12 17.36
CA SER A 74 4.05 -12.46 18.60
C SER A 74 3.25 -11.17 18.35
N TRP A 75 3.64 -10.37 17.36
CA TRP A 75 2.93 -9.15 16.98
C TRP A 75 1.55 -9.42 16.41
N LEU A 76 1.44 -10.36 15.46
CA LEU A 76 0.16 -10.75 14.87
C LEU A 76 -0.79 -11.33 15.93
N LYS A 77 -0.25 -12.11 16.87
CA LYS A 77 -1.02 -12.61 18.01
C LYS A 77 -1.55 -11.46 18.88
N LYS A 78 -0.72 -10.48 19.24
CA LYS A 78 -1.15 -9.30 20.02
C LYS A 78 -2.19 -8.47 19.28
N ALA A 79 -2.03 -8.26 17.97
CA ALA A 79 -3.00 -7.56 17.13
C ALA A 79 -4.36 -8.27 17.20
N LYS A 80 -4.38 -9.59 17.03
CA LYS A 80 -5.58 -10.42 17.14
C LYS A 80 -6.22 -10.38 18.54
N GLU A 81 -5.43 -10.46 19.60
CA GLU A 81 -5.91 -10.34 21.00
C GLU A 81 -6.55 -8.97 21.28
N LYS A 82 -6.17 -7.95 20.52
CA LYS A 82 -6.71 -6.59 20.57
C LYS A 82 -7.77 -6.29 19.51
N ASP A 83 -8.23 -7.31 18.79
CA ASP A 83 -9.23 -7.20 17.71
C ASP A 83 -8.82 -6.21 16.60
N LYS A 84 -7.54 -6.29 16.19
CA LYS A 84 -6.96 -5.46 15.13
C LYS A 84 -6.72 -6.28 13.88
N LYS A 85 -7.02 -5.68 12.73
CA LYS A 85 -6.80 -6.29 11.42
C LYS A 85 -5.34 -6.25 11.03
N THR A 86 -4.88 -7.27 10.32
CA THR A 86 -3.51 -7.33 9.83
C THR A 86 -3.46 -7.68 8.35
N LEU A 87 -2.68 -6.96 7.55
CA LEU A 87 -2.40 -7.32 6.16
C LEU A 87 -0.91 -7.57 5.94
N LEU A 88 -0.64 -8.40 4.96
CA LEU A 88 0.68 -8.59 4.39
C LEU A 88 0.82 -7.66 3.19
N CYS A 89 1.78 -6.74 3.20
CA CYS A 89 2.13 -5.98 1.99
C CYS A 89 3.06 -6.81 1.11
N VAL A 90 2.69 -6.96 -0.16
CA VAL A 90 3.53 -7.53 -1.21
C VAL A 90 3.89 -6.42 -2.18
N ALA A 91 5.20 -6.20 -2.33
CA ALA A 91 5.72 -5.02 -2.98
C ALA A 91 6.67 -5.32 -4.14
N SER A 92 6.78 -4.37 -5.07
CA SER A 92 7.84 -4.35 -6.08
C SER A 92 8.14 -2.92 -6.48
N PHE A 93 9.43 -2.56 -6.46
CA PHE A 93 9.90 -1.23 -6.85
C PHE A 93 10.65 -1.22 -8.19
N ASN A 94 10.56 -2.33 -8.92
CA ASN A 94 11.26 -2.53 -10.18
C ASN A 94 10.24 -2.65 -11.31
N ALA A 95 10.24 -1.66 -12.20
CA ALA A 95 9.21 -1.60 -13.23
C ALA A 95 9.29 -2.74 -14.27
N GLU A 96 10.46 -3.34 -14.52
CA GLU A 96 10.54 -4.55 -15.35
C GLU A 96 9.86 -5.73 -14.66
N VAL A 97 10.13 -5.92 -13.37
CA VAL A 97 9.49 -6.99 -12.57
C VAL A 97 7.98 -6.83 -12.60
N MET A 98 7.49 -5.63 -12.32
CA MET A 98 6.05 -5.36 -12.32
C MET A 98 5.43 -5.57 -13.70
N PHE A 99 6.06 -5.08 -14.78
CA PHE A 99 5.60 -5.30 -16.15
C PHE A 99 5.52 -6.79 -16.47
N GLN A 100 6.56 -7.55 -16.14
CA GLN A 100 6.64 -8.98 -16.39
C GLN A 100 5.58 -9.78 -15.62
N ILE A 101 5.34 -9.45 -14.35
CA ILE A 101 4.29 -10.07 -13.54
C ILE A 101 2.91 -9.72 -14.12
N SER A 102 2.64 -8.43 -14.36
CA SER A 102 1.34 -7.98 -14.84
C SER A 102 0.99 -8.57 -16.21
N ALA A 103 1.96 -8.71 -17.13
CA ALA A 103 1.71 -9.15 -18.49
C ALA A 103 1.67 -10.68 -18.69
N ASN A 104 1.94 -11.49 -17.65
CA ASN A 104 2.07 -12.94 -17.79
C ASN A 104 1.22 -13.70 -16.76
N GLU A 105 0.24 -14.46 -17.25
CA GLU A 105 -0.69 -15.17 -16.38
C GLU A 105 -0.05 -16.20 -15.45
N GLU A 106 0.99 -16.91 -15.88
CA GLU A 106 1.69 -17.89 -15.04
C GLU A 106 2.45 -17.20 -13.89
N LYS A 107 3.03 -16.02 -14.15
CA LYS A 107 3.69 -15.21 -13.12
C LYS A 107 2.67 -14.64 -12.14
N GLN A 108 1.51 -14.17 -12.62
CA GLN A 108 0.41 -13.78 -11.76
C GLN A 108 -0.02 -14.93 -10.84
N ASP A 109 -0.19 -16.14 -11.37
CA ASP A 109 -0.56 -17.32 -10.56
C ASP A 109 0.47 -17.64 -9.47
N ARG A 110 1.76 -17.47 -9.76
CA ARG A 110 2.83 -17.66 -8.76
C ARG A 110 2.75 -16.63 -7.65
N VAL A 111 2.60 -15.34 -7.99
CA VAL A 111 2.45 -14.27 -6.99
C VAL A 111 1.21 -14.51 -6.14
N ILE A 112 0.05 -14.75 -6.77
CA ILE A 112 -1.23 -14.99 -6.08
C ILE A 112 -1.14 -16.20 -5.15
N LYS A 113 -0.55 -17.31 -5.63
CA LYS A 113 -0.36 -18.51 -4.80
C LYS A 113 0.53 -18.23 -3.60
N THR A 114 1.61 -17.48 -3.79
CA THR A 114 2.54 -17.11 -2.73
C THR A 114 1.88 -16.21 -1.69
N ILE A 115 1.12 -15.19 -2.13
CA ILE A 115 0.29 -14.35 -1.26
C ILE A 115 -0.64 -15.22 -0.43
N ILE A 116 -1.44 -16.09 -1.07
CA ILE A 116 -2.43 -16.93 -0.39
C ILE A 116 -1.78 -17.87 0.62
N GLN A 117 -0.61 -18.42 0.28
CA GLN A 117 0.13 -19.25 1.21
C GLN A 117 0.62 -18.45 2.42
N ALA A 118 1.19 -17.27 2.19
CA ALA A 118 1.74 -16.45 3.25
C ALA A 118 0.66 -15.92 4.22
N ILE A 119 -0.47 -15.43 3.68
CA ILE A 119 -1.59 -14.99 4.53
C ILE A 119 -2.15 -16.13 5.37
N LYS A 120 -2.26 -17.35 4.81
CA LYS A 120 -2.76 -18.54 5.53
C LYS A 120 -1.80 -19.00 6.63
N GLU A 121 -0.51 -18.99 6.33
CA GLU A 121 0.52 -19.45 7.26
C GLU A 121 0.56 -18.62 8.53
N LYS A 122 0.45 -17.29 8.39
CA LYS A 122 0.53 -16.35 9.52
C LYS A 122 -0.83 -15.88 10.04
N GLY A 123 -1.90 -16.18 9.31
CA GLY A 123 -3.26 -15.79 9.69
C GLY A 123 -3.54 -14.30 9.52
N PHE A 124 -2.99 -13.68 8.46
CA PHE A 124 -3.34 -12.31 8.08
C PHE A 124 -4.81 -12.20 7.67
N ASP A 125 -5.43 -11.05 7.92
CA ASP A 125 -6.79 -10.70 7.52
C ASP A 125 -6.88 -10.19 6.07
N GLY A 126 -5.78 -10.15 5.34
CA GLY A 126 -5.76 -9.64 3.97
C GLY A 126 -4.37 -9.47 3.40
N VAL A 127 -4.33 -8.90 2.20
CA VAL A 127 -3.11 -8.51 1.48
C VAL A 127 -3.23 -7.06 1.01
N ASP A 128 -2.10 -6.39 1.05
CA ASP A 128 -1.87 -5.07 0.50
C ASP A 128 -0.89 -5.18 -0.68
N ILE A 129 -1.14 -4.47 -1.78
CA ILE A 129 -0.29 -4.50 -2.98
C ILE A 129 0.34 -3.14 -3.18
N ASP A 130 1.67 -3.08 -3.09
CA ASP A 130 2.45 -1.85 -3.26
C ASP A 130 3.46 -1.99 -4.41
N PHE A 131 2.97 -1.71 -5.62
CA PHE A 131 3.78 -1.79 -6.84
C PHE A 131 4.02 -0.36 -7.34
N GLU A 132 5.27 0.11 -7.37
CA GLU A 132 5.66 1.49 -7.74
C GLU A 132 7.03 1.53 -8.47
N TYR A 133 7.34 2.40 -9.44
CA TYR A 133 6.55 3.29 -10.27
C TYR A 133 6.54 2.77 -11.72
N PHE A 134 5.50 3.08 -12.51
CA PHE A 134 5.30 2.49 -13.86
C PHE A 134 5.75 3.38 -15.01
N GLU A 135 6.26 4.57 -14.71
CA GLU A 135 6.42 5.69 -15.63
C GLU A 135 7.38 5.42 -16.81
N GLN A 136 8.17 4.35 -16.76
CA GLN A 136 9.15 3.99 -17.78
C GLN A 136 8.67 2.96 -18.83
N TYR A 137 7.48 2.36 -18.66
CA TYR A 137 6.88 1.47 -19.66
C TYR A 137 5.64 2.13 -20.26
N GLY A 138 5.50 2.05 -21.59
CA GLY A 138 4.39 2.66 -22.32
C GLY A 138 3.02 2.28 -21.74
N HIS A 139 2.24 3.30 -21.41
CA HIS A 139 1.01 3.29 -20.62
C HIS A 139 -0.09 2.31 -21.07
N GLN A 140 -0.12 1.90 -22.33
CA GLN A 140 -1.33 1.36 -22.93
C GLN A 140 -1.62 -0.13 -22.64
N SER A 141 -0.71 -0.87 -21.99
CA SER A 141 -0.98 -2.27 -21.59
C SER A 141 -0.72 -2.58 -20.11
N PHE A 142 0.06 -1.76 -19.39
CA PHE A 142 0.37 -2.05 -17.99
C PHE A 142 -0.86 -1.93 -17.08
N GLY A 143 -1.61 -0.84 -17.20
CA GLY A 143 -2.78 -0.56 -16.36
C GLY A 143 -3.81 -1.68 -16.40
N ASP A 144 -4.27 -2.04 -17.60
CA ASP A 144 -5.21 -3.14 -17.82
C ASP A 144 -4.68 -4.47 -17.28
N ASN A 145 -3.38 -4.75 -17.47
CA ASN A 145 -2.74 -5.95 -16.96
C ASN A 145 -2.70 -5.99 -15.43
N PHE A 146 -2.44 -4.85 -14.79
CA PHE A 146 -2.44 -4.73 -13.33
C PHE A 146 -3.86 -4.82 -12.76
N ASN A 147 -4.84 -4.13 -13.35
CA ASN A 147 -6.26 -4.28 -13.02
C ASN A 147 -6.71 -5.76 -13.14
N ASN A 148 -6.30 -6.47 -14.20
CA ASN A 148 -6.57 -7.90 -14.35
C ASN A 148 -5.89 -8.76 -13.27
N PHE A 149 -4.63 -8.47 -12.94
CA PHE A 149 -3.92 -9.12 -11.82
C PHE A 149 -4.69 -8.95 -10.50
N MET A 150 -5.11 -7.71 -10.18
CA MET A 150 -5.89 -7.42 -8.97
C MET A 150 -7.25 -8.13 -8.99
N SER A 151 -7.93 -8.18 -10.13
CA SER A 151 -9.19 -8.92 -10.30
C SER A 151 -9.01 -10.43 -10.04
N ARG A 152 -7.93 -11.03 -10.54
CA ARG A 152 -7.61 -12.44 -10.30
C ARG A 152 -7.25 -12.70 -8.85
N LEU A 153 -6.45 -11.81 -8.24
CA LEU A 153 -6.12 -11.89 -6.83
C LEU A 153 -7.37 -11.86 -5.96
N ARG A 154 -8.30 -10.92 -6.18
CA ARG A 154 -9.60 -10.85 -5.49
C ARG A 154 -10.38 -12.16 -5.60
N LYS A 155 -10.50 -12.72 -6.80
CA LYS A 155 -11.20 -14.01 -7.03
C LYS A 155 -10.58 -15.16 -6.26
N GLU A 156 -9.26 -15.24 -6.18
CA GLU A 156 -8.60 -16.32 -5.43
C GLU A 156 -8.67 -16.09 -3.91
N LEU A 157 -8.63 -14.83 -3.44
CA LEU A 157 -8.88 -14.48 -2.04
C LEU A 157 -10.30 -14.89 -1.63
N ASP A 158 -11.31 -14.61 -2.45
CA ASP A 158 -12.72 -14.95 -2.15
C ASP A 158 -12.96 -16.44 -2.02
N LYS A 159 -12.24 -17.26 -2.79
CA LYS A 159 -12.27 -18.73 -2.64
C LYS A 159 -11.68 -19.20 -1.32
N VAL A 160 -10.75 -18.44 -0.74
CA VAL A 160 -10.15 -18.74 0.56
C VAL A 160 -11.09 -18.27 1.67
N ASN A 161 -11.43 -17.00 1.65
CA ASN A 161 -12.37 -16.36 2.56
C ASN A 161 -12.77 -14.99 1.97
N PRO A 162 -14.06 -14.74 1.68
CA PRO A 162 -14.52 -13.46 1.14
C PRO A 162 -14.33 -12.27 2.10
N ASP A 163 -14.11 -12.52 3.39
CA ASP A 163 -13.83 -11.47 4.38
C ASP A 163 -12.35 -11.00 4.36
N LEU A 164 -11.49 -11.59 3.52
CA LEU A 164 -10.10 -11.14 3.37
C LEU A 164 -10.06 -9.78 2.67
N ILE A 165 -9.36 -8.83 3.28
CA ILE A 165 -9.20 -7.46 2.78
C ILE A 165 -8.17 -7.46 1.65
N LEU A 166 -8.49 -6.78 0.55
CA LEU A 166 -7.56 -6.45 -0.52
C LEU A 166 -7.38 -4.93 -0.56
N SER A 167 -6.17 -4.46 -0.25
CA SER A 167 -5.77 -3.06 -0.40
C SER A 167 -4.71 -2.87 -1.48
N VAL A 168 -4.61 -1.64 -1.96
CA VAL A 168 -3.58 -1.23 -2.92
C VAL A 168 -3.12 0.19 -2.61
N ASP A 169 -1.80 0.40 -2.65
CA ASP A 169 -1.17 1.71 -2.57
C ASP A 169 -1.11 2.35 -3.97
N ILE A 170 -1.60 3.59 -4.09
CA ILE A 170 -1.52 4.37 -5.34
C ILE A 170 -0.98 5.77 -5.06
N TYR A 171 0.07 6.15 -5.80
CA TYR A 171 0.70 7.46 -5.70
C TYR A 171 -0.17 8.58 -6.34
N PRO A 172 -0.12 9.82 -5.81
CA PRO A 172 -0.99 10.93 -6.20
C PRO A 172 -1.03 11.22 -7.69
N LYS A 173 0.13 11.17 -8.36
CA LYS A 173 0.23 11.43 -9.80
C LYS A 173 -0.64 10.46 -10.62
N ALA A 174 -0.66 9.17 -10.29
CA ALA A 174 -1.47 8.20 -11.03
C ALA A 174 -2.96 8.47 -10.91
N ILE A 175 -3.40 8.98 -9.74
CA ILE A 175 -4.80 9.32 -9.50
C ILE A 175 -5.18 10.61 -10.25
N ILE A 176 -4.32 11.63 -10.19
CA ILE A 176 -4.54 12.93 -10.83
C ILE A 176 -4.55 12.80 -12.35
N GLU A 177 -3.58 12.07 -12.92
CA GLU A 177 -3.46 11.86 -14.36
C GLU A 177 -4.40 10.77 -14.88
N ASP A 178 -5.09 10.04 -13.99
CA ASP A 178 -5.99 8.92 -14.30
C ASP A 178 -5.31 7.80 -15.12
N GLU A 179 -4.02 7.60 -14.90
CA GLU A 179 -3.20 6.64 -15.61
C GLU A 179 -2.07 6.10 -14.70
N PRO A 180 -1.65 4.84 -14.87
CA PRO A 180 -2.12 3.89 -15.87
C PRO A 180 -3.41 3.15 -15.47
N TYR A 181 -3.86 3.27 -14.22
CA TYR A 181 -4.92 2.42 -13.67
C TYR A 181 -6.32 2.83 -14.09
N ASN A 182 -7.17 1.84 -14.36
CA ASN A 182 -8.60 2.07 -14.39
C ASN A 182 -9.15 2.08 -12.96
N LEU A 183 -9.23 3.27 -12.34
CA LEU A 183 -9.68 3.40 -10.95
C LEU A 183 -11.12 2.96 -10.73
N LYS A 184 -12.01 3.11 -11.73
CA LYS A 184 -13.40 2.64 -11.61
C LYS A 184 -13.50 1.13 -11.56
N GLU A 185 -12.72 0.44 -12.39
CA GLU A 185 -12.63 -1.01 -12.32
C GLU A 185 -11.96 -1.46 -11.01
N MET A 186 -10.93 -0.74 -10.58
CA MET A 186 -10.27 -1.00 -9.30
C MET A 186 -11.27 -0.89 -8.14
N ASN A 187 -12.18 0.10 -8.16
CA ASN A 187 -13.23 0.27 -7.15
C ASN A 187 -14.07 -0.99 -6.94
N GLU A 188 -14.34 -1.75 -8.00
CA GLU A 188 -15.15 -2.99 -7.90
C GLU A 188 -14.36 -4.17 -7.32
N ILE A 189 -13.03 -4.05 -7.25
CA ILE A 189 -12.11 -5.14 -6.90
C ILE A 189 -11.61 -5.02 -5.46
N ILE A 190 -11.23 -3.81 -5.04
CA ILE A 190 -10.54 -3.58 -3.77
C ILE A 190 -11.51 -3.22 -2.63
N ASP A 191 -11.06 -3.46 -1.41
CA ASP A 191 -11.71 -3.00 -0.19
C ASP A 191 -11.19 -1.63 0.24
N GLN A 192 -9.90 -1.36 -0.01
CA GLN A 192 -9.22 -0.14 0.41
C GLN A 192 -8.25 0.37 -0.66
N LEU A 193 -8.33 1.66 -0.99
CA LEU A 193 -7.34 2.37 -1.77
C LEU A 193 -6.53 3.26 -0.82
N ILE A 194 -5.26 2.95 -0.63
CA ILE A 194 -4.35 3.78 0.14
C ILE A 194 -3.75 4.82 -0.80
N ILE A 195 -4.19 6.07 -0.64
CA ILE A 195 -3.58 7.20 -1.34
C ILE A 195 -2.31 7.57 -0.59
N MET A 196 -1.16 7.37 -1.24
CA MET A 196 0.14 7.78 -0.70
C MET A 196 0.31 9.30 -0.81
N ALA A 197 -0.47 10.04 -0.02
CA ALA A 197 -0.62 11.49 -0.13
C ALA A 197 0.57 12.27 0.47
N TYR A 198 1.76 11.91 0.01
CA TYR A 198 3.08 12.42 0.37
C TYR A 198 4.02 12.31 -0.82
N ASP A 199 5.29 12.70 -0.64
CA ASP A 199 6.33 12.75 -1.67
C ASP A 199 5.96 13.59 -2.91
N PHE A 200 5.11 14.60 -2.70
CA PHE A 200 4.77 15.60 -3.71
C PHE A 200 6.01 16.44 -4.07
N THR A 201 6.73 16.93 -3.05
CA THR A 201 8.06 17.51 -3.20
C THR A 201 9.08 16.61 -2.51
N GLN A 202 10.14 16.26 -3.23
CA GLN A 202 11.17 15.34 -2.75
C GLN A 202 12.57 15.84 -3.14
N SER A 203 13.61 15.13 -2.68
CA SER A 203 14.97 15.40 -3.15
C SER A 203 15.03 15.26 -4.67
N GLY A 204 15.51 16.30 -5.36
CA GLY A 204 15.55 16.36 -6.82
C GLY A 204 14.33 17.02 -7.47
N SER A 205 13.31 17.41 -6.70
CA SER A 205 12.24 18.29 -7.20
C SER A 205 12.79 19.63 -7.71
N TYR A 206 12.10 20.20 -8.70
CA TYR A 206 12.52 21.44 -9.34
C TYR A 206 12.41 22.63 -8.38
N ASN A 207 11.36 22.65 -7.56
CA ASN A 207 11.16 23.63 -6.50
C ASN A 207 11.25 22.96 -5.13
N ALA A 208 11.74 23.70 -4.15
CA ALA A 208 11.54 23.33 -2.75
C ALA A 208 10.08 23.57 -2.35
N GLY A 209 9.55 22.72 -1.47
CA GLY A 209 8.13 22.67 -1.17
C GLY A 209 7.84 21.64 -0.08
N PRO A 210 6.60 21.60 0.43
CA PRO A 210 6.19 20.61 1.42
C PRO A 210 6.14 19.20 0.83
N VAL A 211 6.45 18.19 1.65
CA VAL A 211 6.31 16.77 1.28
C VAL A 211 4.85 16.37 1.05
N ALA A 212 3.92 16.97 1.80
CA ALA A 212 2.48 16.70 1.74
C ALA A 212 1.65 18.01 1.74
N PRO A 213 1.64 18.78 0.63
CA PRO A 213 0.83 19.99 0.49
C PRO A 213 -0.66 19.66 0.53
N ILE A 214 -1.41 20.29 1.44
CA ILE A 214 -2.87 20.17 1.46
C ILE A 214 -3.47 20.74 0.17
N ASN A 215 -3.03 21.95 -0.23
CA ASN A 215 -3.50 22.64 -1.44
C ASN A 215 -2.32 22.94 -2.36
N THR A 216 -2.62 23.18 -3.64
CA THR A 216 -1.64 23.63 -4.63
C THR A 216 -1.13 25.03 -4.28
N ASP A 217 0.10 25.34 -4.70
CA ASP A 217 0.64 26.70 -4.61
C ASP A 217 0.25 27.47 -5.89
N PRO A 218 -0.59 28.52 -5.81
CA PRO A 218 -1.04 29.27 -6.97
C PRO A 218 0.09 30.07 -7.65
N SER A 219 1.25 30.21 -6.99
CA SER A 219 2.44 30.85 -7.57
C SER A 219 3.27 29.89 -8.43
N LEU A 220 3.06 28.58 -8.30
CA LEU A 220 3.74 27.56 -9.07
C LEU A 220 2.92 27.15 -10.29
N ASN A 221 3.59 26.64 -11.33
CA ASN A 221 2.90 26.13 -12.51
C ASN A 221 2.14 24.85 -12.18
N GLU A 222 0.83 24.83 -12.38
CA GLU A 222 -0.08 23.69 -12.13
C GLU A 222 0.32 22.39 -12.86
N LYS A 223 1.13 22.49 -13.92
CA LYS A 223 1.61 21.32 -14.68
C LYS A 223 2.92 20.73 -14.16
N ILE A 224 3.51 21.29 -13.11
CA ILE A 224 4.71 20.72 -12.47
C ILE A 224 4.24 19.70 -11.44
N ARG A 225 4.80 18.48 -11.47
CA ARG A 225 4.48 17.40 -10.52
C ARG A 225 4.60 17.87 -9.06
N ASP A 226 5.62 18.67 -8.77
CA ASP A 226 5.87 19.27 -7.45
C ASP A 226 4.80 20.28 -7.00
N ASN A 227 3.81 20.60 -7.85
CA ASN A 227 2.67 21.44 -7.52
C ASN A 227 1.35 20.65 -7.37
N TYR A 228 1.38 19.32 -7.46
CA TYR A 228 0.23 18.49 -7.07
C TYR A 228 -0.03 18.62 -5.56
N SER A 229 -1.27 18.35 -5.15
CA SER A 229 -1.66 18.46 -3.74
C SER A 229 -2.66 17.38 -3.31
N ILE A 230 -2.79 17.19 -2.00
CA ILE A 230 -3.74 16.24 -1.41
C ILE A 230 -5.17 16.53 -1.88
N MET A 231 -5.60 17.79 -1.86
CA MET A 231 -6.96 18.15 -2.30
C MET A 231 -7.19 17.82 -3.77
N GLN A 232 -6.22 18.09 -4.64
CA GLN A 232 -6.31 17.75 -6.06
C GLN A 232 -6.40 16.22 -6.27
N THR A 233 -5.64 15.43 -5.50
CA THR A 233 -5.72 13.97 -5.55
C THR A 233 -7.08 13.45 -5.13
N LEU A 234 -7.66 14.01 -4.06
CA LEU A 234 -8.99 13.64 -3.57
C LEU A 234 -10.10 14.02 -4.55
N GLU A 235 -10.00 15.21 -5.16
CA GLU A 235 -10.91 15.65 -6.23
C GLU A 235 -10.83 14.72 -7.45
N ALA A 236 -9.62 14.30 -7.84
CA ALA A 236 -9.42 13.40 -8.97
C ALA A 236 -9.92 11.97 -8.72
N ALA A 237 -9.94 11.53 -7.45
CA ALA A 237 -10.52 10.25 -7.04
C ALA A 237 -12.06 10.28 -6.93
N GLU A 238 -12.66 11.47 -6.81
CA GLU A 238 -14.10 11.61 -6.63
C GLU A 238 -14.88 11.04 -7.82
N GLY A 239 -15.86 10.17 -7.55
CA GLY A 239 -16.67 9.50 -8.57
C GLY A 239 -15.93 8.38 -9.31
N LYS A 240 -14.70 8.04 -8.91
CA LYS A 240 -13.96 6.87 -9.40
C LYS A 240 -13.80 5.80 -8.33
N ILE A 241 -13.53 6.21 -7.08
CA ILE A 241 -13.43 5.33 -5.91
C ILE A 241 -14.46 5.77 -4.87
N ASP A 242 -15.13 4.80 -4.25
CA ASP A 242 -16.09 5.05 -3.18
C ASP A 242 -15.40 5.64 -1.94
N LYS A 243 -16.03 6.65 -1.32
CA LYS A 243 -15.40 7.46 -0.25
C LYS A 243 -15.03 6.64 0.98
N GLU A 244 -15.74 5.55 1.24
CA GLU A 244 -15.48 4.60 2.32
C GLU A 244 -14.28 3.68 2.07
N LYS A 245 -13.85 3.54 0.81
CA LYS A 245 -12.65 2.75 0.44
C LYS A 245 -11.38 3.60 0.46
N LEU A 246 -11.52 4.93 0.43
CA LEU A 246 -10.39 5.84 0.42
C LEU A 246 -9.71 5.93 1.79
N VAL A 247 -8.43 5.61 1.83
CA VAL A 247 -7.53 5.79 2.98
C VAL A 247 -6.49 6.84 2.59
N LEU A 248 -6.38 7.91 3.39
CA LEU A 248 -5.40 8.97 3.14
C LEU A 248 -4.11 8.70 3.92
N GLY A 249 -3.01 8.46 3.21
CA GLY A 249 -1.68 8.32 3.79
C GLY A 249 -1.15 9.64 4.35
N ILE A 250 -0.54 9.58 5.55
CA ILE A 250 0.05 10.75 6.22
C ILE A 250 1.52 10.43 6.51
N PRO A 251 2.49 11.22 5.98
CA PRO A 251 3.89 10.96 6.21
C PRO A 251 4.27 11.34 7.65
N LEU A 252 5.09 10.50 8.29
CA LEU A 252 5.71 10.79 9.58
C LEU A 252 7.18 11.22 9.42
N TYR A 253 7.50 11.82 8.27
CA TYR A 253 8.83 12.32 7.85
C TYR A 253 8.67 13.61 7.02
N GLY A 254 9.79 14.29 6.74
CA GLY A 254 9.83 15.52 5.94
C GLY A 254 11.23 16.08 5.76
#